data_AF-A0A1X7TXQ3-F1
#
_entry.id   AF-A0A1X7TXQ3-F1
#
_cell.length_a   1.000
_cell.length_b   1.000
_cell.length_c   1.000
_cell.angle_alpha   90.00
_cell.angle_beta   90.00
_cell.angle_gamma   90.00
#
_symmetry.space_group_name_H-M   'P 1'
#
loop_
_entity.id
_entity.type
_entity.pdbx_description
1 polymer ?
#
loop_
_entity_poly.entity_id
_entity_poly.type
_entity_poly.pdbx_seq_one_letter_code
_entity_poly.pdbx_strand_id
1 'polypeptide(L)'
;MSTLCDTPPRAPTPCKSFVDNSLSSAFYVFIRRDSVQKHLEQPYDGPFKVLSCTDKYYIVDVNGKQDTVTIYQLKAAHSDNTCSLSYLLSNPSF
;
A
#
# COMPACT_ATOMS: atom_id res chain seq x y z
N MET A 1 15.13 50.48 16.12
CA MET A 1 14.02 49.69 15.54
C MET A 1 14.65 48.72 14.55
N SER A 2 14.62 47.41 14.81
CA SER A 2 15.23 46.41 13.93
C SER A 2 14.25 46.03 12.82
N THR A 3 14.67 46.18 11.56
CA THR A 3 13.89 45.80 10.38
C THR A 3 13.96 44.30 10.18
N LEU A 4 12.81 43.62 10.25
CA LEU A 4 12.65 42.22 9.85
C LEU A 4 12.74 42.18 8.31
N CYS A 5 13.73 41.47 7.78
CA CYS A 5 13.88 41.26 6.34
C CYS A 5 13.33 39.87 5.98
N ASP A 6 12.48 39.82 4.96
CA ASP A 6 11.95 38.56 4.45
C ASP A 6 13.07 37.70 3.88
N THR A 7 13.13 36.45 4.33
CA THR A 7 14.01 35.44 3.74
C THR A 7 13.24 34.69 2.65
N PRO A 8 13.86 34.44 1.49
CA PRO A 8 13.20 33.73 0.41
C PRO A 8 12.80 32.32 0.87
N PRO A 9 11.66 31.78 0.41
CA PRO A 9 11.24 30.42 0.70
C PRO A 9 12.34 29.41 0.31
N ARG A 10 12.48 28.36 1.11
CA ARG A 10 13.40 27.26 0.81
C ARG A 10 13.10 26.69 -0.58
N ALA A 11 14.12 26.57 -1.42
CA ALA A 11 13.99 25.93 -2.73
C ALA A 11 13.47 24.49 -2.56
N PRO A 12 12.50 24.05 -3.38
CA PRO A 12 11.96 22.69 -3.30
C PRO A 12 13.07 21.69 -3.63
N THR A 13 13.33 20.77 -2.71
CA THR A 13 14.20 19.63 -2.98
C THR A 13 13.49 18.65 -3.91
N PRO A 14 14.11 18.18 -5.00
CA PRO A 14 13.52 17.13 -5.82
C PRO A 14 13.39 15.84 -5.01
N CYS A 15 12.16 15.51 -4.63
CA CYS A 15 11.85 14.29 -3.89
C CYS A 15 11.61 13.14 -4.88
N LYS A 16 12.32 12.03 -4.70
CA LYS A 16 12.04 10.78 -5.42
C LYS A 16 10.80 10.13 -4.80
N SER A 17 9.81 9.75 -5.62
CA SER A 17 8.66 8.98 -5.15
C SER A 17 9.13 7.58 -4.74
N PHE A 18 8.74 7.17 -3.52
CA PHE A 18 8.98 5.82 -3.06
C PHE A 18 7.88 4.91 -3.61
N VAL A 19 8.29 3.78 -4.20
CA VAL A 19 7.41 2.74 -4.71
C VAL A 19 7.91 1.42 -4.15
N ASP A 20 6.98 0.61 -3.64
CA ASP A 20 7.30 -0.71 -3.12
C ASP A 20 7.61 -1.68 -4.26
N ASN A 21 8.79 -2.30 -4.23
CA ASN A 21 9.20 -3.27 -5.25
C ASN A 21 8.33 -4.54 -5.23
N SER A 22 7.79 -4.90 -4.07
CA SER A 22 6.97 -6.11 -3.91
C SER A 22 5.60 -6.00 -4.59
N LEU A 23 5.19 -4.78 -4.98
CA LEU A 23 3.88 -4.53 -5.59
C LEU A 23 3.76 -5.15 -6.98
N SER A 24 4.86 -5.23 -7.72
CA SER A 24 4.91 -5.85 -9.06
C SER A 24 4.65 -7.36 -9.06
N SER A 25 4.95 -8.06 -7.96
CA SER A 25 4.76 -9.50 -7.80
C SER A 25 3.62 -9.83 -6.82
N ALA A 26 2.91 -8.83 -6.30
CA ALA A 26 1.85 -9.00 -5.33
C ALA A 26 0.59 -9.57 -5.98
N PHE A 27 0.08 -10.69 -5.44
CA PHE A 27 -1.23 -11.24 -5.82
C PHE A 27 -2.39 -10.55 -5.12
N TYR A 28 -2.13 -9.99 -3.94
CA TYR A 28 -3.09 -9.29 -3.11
C TYR A 28 -2.54 -7.94 -2.69
N VAL A 29 -3.39 -6.92 -2.69
CA VAL A 29 -3.00 -5.54 -2.34
C VAL A 29 -4.04 -4.89 -1.45
N PHE A 30 -3.59 -4.05 -0.54
CA PHE A 30 -4.42 -3.13 0.23
C PHE A 30 -4.57 -1.81 -0.53
N ILE A 31 -5.78 -1.24 -0.53
CA ILE A 31 -6.08 0.03 -1.23
C ILE A 31 -6.30 1.13 -0.20
N ARG A 32 -5.63 2.27 -0.34
CA ARG A 32 -5.78 3.44 0.51
C ARG A 32 -7.11 4.13 0.24
N ARG A 33 -7.81 4.53 1.30
CA ARG A 33 -8.96 5.43 1.20
C ARG A 33 -8.52 6.89 1.27
N ASP A 34 -8.75 7.64 0.20
CA ASP A 34 -8.42 9.07 0.12
C ASP A 34 -9.53 10.00 0.64
N SER A 35 -10.64 9.45 1.12
CA SER A 35 -11.72 10.21 1.76
C SER A 35 -11.41 10.56 3.23
N VAL A 36 -12.05 11.61 3.75
CA VAL A 36 -12.01 11.93 5.19
C VAL A 36 -12.59 10.77 5.98
N GLN A 37 -11.81 10.26 6.93
CA GLN A 37 -12.15 9.10 7.76
C GLN A 37 -12.59 9.52 9.17
N LYS A 38 -13.37 8.64 9.81
CA LYS A 38 -13.68 8.81 11.24
C LYS A 38 -12.42 8.52 12.08
N HIS A 39 -12.40 9.06 13.28
CA HIS A 39 -11.32 8.77 14.23
C HIS A 39 -11.29 7.25 14.50
N LEU A 40 -10.11 6.62 14.37
CA LEU A 40 -9.86 5.17 14.51
C LEU A 40 -10.32 4.26 13.35
N GLU A 41 -10.65 4.81 12.18
CA GLU A 41 -10.89 3.98 11.01
C GLU A 41 -9.58 3.57 10.33
N GLN A 42 -9.54 2.36 9.76
CA GLN A 42 -8.35 1.89 9.05
C GLN A 42 -8.15 2.69 7.74
N PRO A 43 -6.92 3.15 7.46
CA PRO A 43 -6.65 3.96 6.28
C PRO A 43 -6.61 3.19 4.96
N TYR A 44 -6.50 1.86 5.05
CA TYR A 44 -6.51 0.97 3.90
C TYR A 44 -7.65 -0.03 4.01
N ASP A 45 -8.27 -0.32 2.88
CA ASP A 45 -9.15 -1.45 2.71
C ASP A 45 -8.37 -2.71 2.36
N GLY A 46 -9.02 -3.84 2.67
CA GLY A 46 -8.46 -5.18 2.77
C GLY A 46 -7.65 -5.68 1.58
N PRO A 47 -7.19 -6.94 1.66
CA PRO A 47 -6.43 -7.53 0.57
C PRO A 47 -7.37 -7.84 -0.60
N PHE A 48 -7.30 -7.04 -1.64
CA PHE A 48 -7.99 -7.28 -2.90
C PHE A 48 -7.11 -8.05 -3.84
N LYS A 49 -7.73 -8.93 -4.64
CA LYS A 49 -7.02 -9.73 -5.63
C LYS A 49 -6.62 -8.83 -6.80
N VAL A 50 -5.34 -8.85 -7.16
CA VAL A 50 -4.85 -8.20 -8.38
C VAL A 50 -5.21 -9.08 -9.58
N LEU A 51 -5.87 -8.49 -10.57
CA LEU A 51 -6.24 -9.14 -11.83
C LEU A 51 -5.20 -8.84 -12.91
N SER A 52 -4.69 -7.61 -12.96
CA SER A 52 -3.59 -7.21 -13.84
C SER A 52 -2.84 -6.02 -13.25
N CYS A 53 -1.56 -5.89 -13.61
CA CYS A 53 -0.71 -4.79 -13.18
C CYS A 53 0.03 -4.17 -14.36
N THR A 54 0.18 -2.85 -14.33
CA THR A 54 1.04 -2.04 -15.20
C THR A 54 1.94 -1.19 -14.30
N ASP A 55 2.96 -0.54 -14.85
CA ASP A 55 3.93 0.30 -14.10
C ASP A 55 3.30 1.35 -13.17
N LYS A 56 2.10 1.84 -13.50
CA LYS A 56 1.43 2.93 -12.77
C LYS A 56 0.05 2.58 -12.21
N TYR A 57 -0.59 1.54 -12.75
CA TYR A 57 -1.99 1.20 -12.47
C TYR A 57 -2.15 -0.30 -12.27
N TYR A 58 -3.09 -0.67 -11.40
CA TYR A 58 -3.46 -2.05 -11.11
C TYR A 58 -4.96 -2.19 -11.28
N ILE A 59 -5.38 -3.29 -11.90
CA ILE A 59 -6.78 -3.70 -11.94
C ILE A 59 -6.99 -4.70 -10.82
N VAL A 60 -7.89 -4.38 -9.91
CA VAL A 60 -8.17 -5.16 -8.69
C VAL A 60 -9.62 -5.59 -8.66
N ASP A 61 -9.89 -6.76 -8.10
CA ASP A 61 -11.24 -7.24 -7.85
C ASP A 61 -11.73 -6.75 -6.48
N VAL A 62 -12.62 -5.77 -6.50
CA VAL A 62 -13.28 -5.21 -5.33
C VAL A 62 -14.74 -5.67 -5.34
N ASN A 63 -15.05 -6.66 -4.49
CA ASN A 63 -16.40 -7.20 -4.34
C ASN A 63 -17.05 -7.68 -5.65
N GLY A 64 -16.27 -8.34 -6.52
CA GLY A 64 -16.74 -8.85 -7.81
C GLY A 64 -16.77 -7.80 -8.93
N LYS A 65 -16.29 -6.58 -8.66
CA LYS A 65 -16.14 -5.51 -9.65
C LYS A 65 -14.67 -5.23 -9.87
N GLN A 66 -14.32 -5.02 -11.13
CA GLN A 66 -12.98 -4.58 -11.49
C GLN A 66 -12.86 -3.08 -11.24
N ASP A 67 -11.87 -2.69 -10.47
CA ASP A 67 -11.52 -1.30 -10.22
C ASP A 67 -10.06 -1.03 -10.60
N THR A 68 -9.77 0.20 -11.04
CA THR A 68 -8.45 0.61 -11.49
C THR A 68 -7.83 1.58 -10.48
N VAL A 69 -6.73 1.16 -9.86
CA VAL A 69 -6.09 1.89 -8.76
C VAL A 69 -4.66 2.27 -9.16
N THR A 70 -4.22 3.47 -8.77
CA THR A 70 -2.84 3.91 -9.01
C THR A 70 -1.88 3.28 -8.01
N ILE A 71 -0.62 3.11 -8.42
CA ILE A 71 0.44 2.55 -7.57
C ILE A 71 0.64 3.28 -6.24
N TYR A 72 0.32 4.58 -6.17
CA TYR A 72 0.48 5.41 -4.97
C TYR A 72 -0.58 5.18 -3.90
N GLN A 73 -1.68 4.49 -4.25
CA GLN A 73 -2.75 4.14 -3.31
C GLN A 73 -2.62 2.70 -2.82
N LEU A 74 -1.61 1.95 -3.27
CA LEU A 74 -1.51 0.52 -3.00
C LEU A 74 -0.43 0.18 -1.99
N LYS A 75 -0.65 -0.91 -1.28
CA LYS A 75 0.35 -1.58 -0.46
C LYS A 75 0.26 -3.09 -0.70
N ALA A 76 1.39 -3.75 -0.92
CA ALA A 76 1.40 -5.20 -1.11
C ALA A 76 0.93 -5.93 0.16
N ALA A 77 0.12 -6.97 0.00
CA ALA A 77 -0.25 -7.86 1.09
C ALA A 77 0.74 -9.03 1.15
N HIS A 78 1.45 -9.15 2.27
CA HIS A 78 2.34 -10.28 2.51
C HIS A 78 1.55 -11.44 3.12
N SER A 79 1.65 -12.62 2.52
CA SER A 79 1.08 -13.85 3.08
C SER A 79 2.19 -14.60 3.81
N ASP A 80 2.08 -14.74 5.13
CA ASP A 80 3.02 -15.53 5.91
C ASP A 80 2.75 -17.03 5.68
N ASN A 81 3.29 -17.58 4.60
CA ASN A 81 3.18 -19.02 4.29
C ASN A 81 4.01 -19.91 5.26
N THR A 82 4.66 -19.32 6.26
CA THR A 82 5.59 -20.01 7.17
C THR A 82 4.92 -20.53 8.45
N CYS A 83 3.73 -20.05 8.80
CA CYS A 83 3.10 -20.36 10.09
C CYS A 83 2.37 -21.72 10.09
N SER A 84 1.82 -22.19 8.96
CA SER A 84 1.10 -23.47 8.89
C SER A 84 2.02 -24.69 8.76
N LEU A 85 3.12 -24.57 8.02
CA LEU A 85 4.03 -25.69 7.79
C LEU A 85 4.96 -25.97 8.98
N SER A 86 5.39 -24.93 9.71
CA SER A 86 6.20 -25.10 10.92
C SER A 86 5.40 -25.73 12.07
N TYR A 87 4.11 -25.37 12.23
CA TYR A 87 3.22 -25.97 13.24
C TYR A 87 2.94 -27.45 12.99
N LEU A 88 2.72 -27.85 11.72
CA LEU A 88 2.50 -29.25 11.34
C LEU A 88 3.78 -30.10 11.41
N LEU A 89 4.95 -29.50 11.18
CA LEU A 89 6.24 -30.19 11.31
C LEU A 89 6.72 -30.28 12.77
N SER A 90 6.33 -29.35 13.65
CA SER A 90 6.74 -29.37 15.06
C SER A 90 5.83 -30.21 15.97
N ASN A 91 4.58 -30.44 15.58
CA ASN A 91 3.61 -31.17 16.39
C ASN A 91 3.01 -32.33 15.59
N PRO A 92 3.71 -33.46 15.45
CA PRO A 92 3.08 -34.68 14.98
C PRO A 92 2.07 -35.13 16.05
N SER A 93 0.78 -35.08 15.73
CA SER A 93 -0.27 -35.75 16.49
C SER A 93 0.11 -37.23 16.66
N PHE A 94 0.07 -37.73 17.91
CA PHE A 94 0.33 -39.14 18.25
C PHE A 94 -0.50 -40.13 17.41
#